data_AF-A0A7J8DHU6-F1
#
_entry.id   AF-A0A7J8DHU6-F1
#
_cell.length_a   1.000
_cell.length_b   1.000
_cell.length_c   1.000
_cell.angle_alpha   90.00
_cell.angle_beta   90.00
_cell.angle_gamma   90.00
#
_symmetry.space_group_name_H-M   'P 1'
#
loop_
_entity.id
_entity.type
_entity.pdbx_description
1 polymer ?
#
loop_
_entity_poly.entity_id
_entity_poly.type
_entity_poly.pdbx_seq_one_letter_code
_entity_poly.pdbx_strand_id
1 'polypeptide(L)'
;MHPAQCHRHLLFGDLLEDVGAVTSIFPRESVELGYRMPDLWAWTRSESPAARQDRLLGVLKAAEARGRVRALRLRYAHMRKSARAAMRLELFLPPQLKPTRIPDPLNRQERRRVETILEEKVDGSIFPR
;
A
#
# COMPACT_ATOMS: atom_id res chain seq x y z
N MET A 1 10.36 1.58 23.08
CA MET A 1 11.11 0.96 21.96
C MET A 1 12.43 1.70 21.82
N HIS A 2 13.56 1.00 21.89
CA HIS A 2 14.90 1.61 21.87
C HIS A 2 15.62 1.25 20.55
N PRO A 3 16.35 2.17 19.89
CA PRO A 3 16.85 1.97 18.52
C PRO A 3 17.98 0.95 18.34
N ALA A 4 18.45 0.31 19.42
CA ALA A 4 19.65 -0.53 19.44
C ALA A 4 19.50 -1.96 18.83
N GLN A 5 18.32 -2.35 18.35
CA GLN A 5 18.06 -3.74 17.89
C GLN A 5 18.21 -3.95 16.38
N CYS A 6 18.55 -2.92 15.60
CA CYS A 6 18.52 -2.95 14.13
C CYS A 6 19.74 -3.60 13.44
N HIS A 7 20.65 -4.25 14.17
CA HIS A 7 21.92 -4.75 13.62
C HIS A 7 21.93 -6.19 13.07
N ARG A 8 20.85 -6.99 13.22
CA ARG A 8 20.86 -8.43 12.87
C ARG A 8 20.66 -8.79 11.39
N HIS A 9 20.76 -7.84 10.46
CA HIS A 9 20.45 -8.07 9.03
C HIS A 9 21.46 -7.47 8.03
N LEU A 10 22.62 -6.97 8.48
CA LEU A 10 23.71 -6.58 7.59
C LEU A 10 24.65 -7.78 7.42
N LEU A 11 24.47 -8.53 6.32
CA LEU A 11 25.29 -9.71 5.97
C LEU A 11 26.69 -9.35 5.41
N PHE A 12 26.98 -8.06 5.26
CA PHE A 12 28.28 -7.54 4.86
C PHE A 12 28.62 -6.35 5.75
N GLY A 13 29.72 -6.47 6.48
CA GLY A 13 30.34 -5.44 7.31
C GLY A 13 31.79 -5.84 7.52
N ASP A 14 32.72 -5.00 7.10
CA ASP A 14 34.13 -5.37 6.96
C ASP A 14 34.81 -5.48 8.32
N LEU A 15 35.11 -6.71 8.75
CA LEU A 15 35.86 -6.98 9.98
C LEU A 15 37.35 -7.15 9.68
N LEU A 16 38.04 -6.03 9.44
CA LEU A 16 39.50 -6.00 9.28
C LEU A 16 40.19 -5.81 10.65
N GLU A 17 40.06 -6.79 11.54
CA GLU A 17 40.85 -6.85 12.79
C GLU A 17 41.62 -8.16 12.87
N ASP A 18 42.95 -8.06 12.97
CA ASP A 18 43.88 -9.17 13.12
C ASP A 18 44.13 -9.44 14.62
N VAL A 19 43.50 -10.49 15.15
CA VAL A 19 43.90 -11.13 16.41
C VAL A 19 43.77 -12.64 16.25
N GLY A 20 44.88 -13.36 16.39
CA GLY A 20 44.92 -14.81 16.20
C GLY A 20 44.30 -15.64 17.33
N ALA A 21 44.32 -16.97 17.12
CA ALA A 21 44.03 -18.02 18.11
C ALA A 21 42.57 -18.18 18.60
N VAL A 22 41.64 -18.43 17.67
CA VAL A 22 40.51 -19.34 17.94
C VAL A 22 40.55 -20.50 16.94
N THR A 23 40.31 -21.71 17.42
CA THR A 23 40.45 -22.96 16.67
C THR A 23 39.43 -23.10 15.53
N SER A 24 39.89 -23.55 14.36
CA SER A 24 39.01 -23.89 13.23
C SER A 24 38.24 -25.18 13.52
N ILE A 25 36.95 -25.06 13.86
CA ILE A 25 36.06 -26.20 14.16
C ILE A 25 35.41 -26.78 12.88
N PHE A 26 35.60 -26.15 11.72
CA PHE A 26 35.05 -26.62 10.44
C PHE A 26 36.02 -27.58 9.72
N PRO A 27 35.56 -28.78 9.28
CA PRO A 27 36.36 -29.63 8.39
C PRO A 27 36.53 -28.92 7.05
N ARG A 28 37.79 -28.71 6.63
CA ARG A 28 38.13 -27.91 5.44
C ARG A 28 38.02 -28.72 4.14
N GLU A 29 36.93 -29.47 4.00
CA GLU A 29 36.56 -30.17 2.77
C GLU A 29 35.87 -29.18 1.82
N SER A 30 36.67 -28.30 1.24
CA SER A 30 36.26 -27.42 0.15
C SER A 30 36.03 -28.25 -1.11
N VAL A 31 34.90 -28.97 -1.17
CA VAL A 31 34.40 -29.59 -2.39
C VAL A 31 34.27 -28.50 -3.44
N GLU A 32 35.06 -28.60 -4.51
CA GLU A 32 34.97 -27.74 -5.68
C GLU A 32 33.72 -28.07 -6.49
N LEU A 33 32.54 -27.83 -5.89
CA LEU A 33 31.27 -27.85 -6.59
C LEU A 33 31.36 -26.73 -7.63
N GLY A 34 31.56 -27.11 -8.89
CA GLY A 34 31.76 -26.20 -10.01
C GLY A 34 30.53 -25.34 -10.28
N TYR A 35 30.32 -24.30 -9.46
CA TYR A 35 29.33 -23.26 -9.62
C TYR A 35 29.67 -22.41 -10.84
N ARG A 36 29.47 -22.99 -12.03
CA ARG A 36 29.29 -22.24 -13.26
C ARG A 36 28.06 -21.36 -13.05
N MET A 37 28.32 -20.09 -12.69
CA MET A 37 27.27 -19.09 -12.52
C MET A 37 26.33 -19.17 -13.74
N PRO A 38 25.01 -19.31 -13.52
CA PRO A 38 24.05 -19.27 -14.62
C PRO A 38 24.27 -17.97 -15.39
N ASP A 39 24.59 -18.06 -16.68
CA ASP A 39 24.87 -16.87 -17.50
C ASP A 39 23.63 -15.96 -17.42
N LEU A 40 23.81 -14.82 -16.75
CA LEU A 40 22.76 -13.86 -16.40
C LEU A 40 22.03 -13.30 -17.63
N TRP A 41 22.54 -13.59 -18.83
CA TRP A 41 22.02 -13.19 -20.13
C TRP A 41 21.53 -14.37 -20.98
N ALA A 42 21.57 -15.63 -20.50
CA ALA A 42 21.16 -16.81 -21.28
C ALA A 42 19.68 -16.73 -21.72
N TRP A 43 18.78 -16.50 -20.76
CA TRP A 43 17.36 -16.23 -20.97
C TRP A 43 17.12 -14.98 -21.86
N THR A 44 17.96 -13.96 -21.73
CA THR A 44 17.90 -12.74 -22.55
C THR A 44 18.43 -12.96 -23.98
N ARG A 45 19.15 -14.05 -24.28
CA ARG A 45 19.78 -14.26 -25.59
C ARG A 45 18.84 -14.92 -26.60
N SER A 46 17.87 -15.72 -26.14
CA SER A 46 16.93 -16.46 -26.99
C SER A 46 15.68 -15.67 -27.43
N GLU A 47 15.36 -14.53 -26.81
CA GLU A 47 14.20 -13.72 -27.23
C GLU A 47 14.39 -13.11 -28.63
N SER A 48 13.37 -13.22 -29.49
CA SER A 48 13.35 -12.55 -30.80
C SER A 48 13.29 -11.02 -30.64
N PRO A 49 13.75 -10.22 -31.62
CA PRO A 49 13.74 -8.75 -31.50
C PRO A 49 12.32 -8.18 -31.28
N ALA A 50 11.29 -8.77 -31.90
CA ALA A 50 9.90 -8.40 -31.67
C ALA A 50 9.45 -8.70 -30.23
N ALA A 51 9.72 -9.91 -29.72
CA ALA A 51 9.37 -10.29 -28.34
C ALA A 51 10.03 -9.37 -27.29
N ARG A 52 11.27 -8.94 -27.52
CA ARG A 52 11.97 -7.93 -26.68
C ARG A 52 11.26 -6.58 -26.73
N GLN A 53 10.84 -6.12 -27.91
CA GLN A 53 10.12 -4.86 -28.08
C GLN A 53 8.76 -4.88 -27.38
N ASP A 54 7.98 -5.96 -27.53
CA ASP A 54 6.70 -6.14 -26.82
C ASP A 54 6.88 -6.21 -25.30
N ARG A 55 7.91 -6.92 -24.82
CA ARG A 55 8.29 -6.98 -23.40
C ARG A 55 8.65 -5.60 -22.85
N LEU A 56 9.45 -4.81 -23.57
CA LEU A 56 9.78 -3.43 -23.19
C LEU A 56 8.54 -2.52 -23.20
N LEU A 57 7.70 -2.61 -24.23
CA LEU A 57 6.45 -1.86 -24.34
C LEU A 57 5.48 -2.19 -23.20
N GLY A 58 5.39 -3.45 -22.81
CA GLY A 58 4.62 -3.91 -21.66
C GLY A 58 5.14 -3.34 -20.33
N VAL A 59 6.46 -3.35 -20.11
CA VAL A 59 7.10 -2.74 -18.94
C VAL A 59 6.84 -1.22 -18.87
N LEU A 60 6.97 -0.51 -20.00
CA LEU A 60 6.71 0.93 -20.08
C LEU A 60 5.24 1.26 -19.80
N LYS A 61 4.29 0.55 -20.43
CA LYS A 61 2.85 0.70 -20.15
C LYS A 61 2.52 0.43 -18.68
N ALA A 62 3.12 -0.60 -18.08
CA ALA A 62 2.92 -0.92 -16.66
C ALA A 62 3.52 0.15 -15.73
N ALA A 63 4.69 0.71 -16.07
CA ALA A 63 5.30 1.82 -15.33
C ALA A 63 4.43 3.08 -15.40
N GLU A 64 3.90 3.42 -16.58
CA GLU A 64 3.01 4.56 -16.77
C GLU A 64 1.71 4.41 -15.97
N ALA A 65 1.06 3.24 -16.03
CA ALA A 65 -0.14 2.94 -15.27
C ALA A 65 0.09 3.06 -13.74
N ARG A 66 1.22 2.57 -13.24
CA ARG A 66 1.65 2.76 -11.83
C ARG A 66 1.86 4.24 -11.51
N GLY A 67 2.43 5.03 -12.44
CA GLY A 67 2.57 6.48 -12.34
C GLY A 67 1.22 7.20 -12.21
N ARG A 68 0.26 6.90 -13.08
CA ARG A 68 -1.11 7.42 -13.03
C ARG A 68 -1.80 7.11 -11.70
N VAL A 69 -1.69 5.87 -11.20
CA VAL A 69 -2.24 5.45 -9.89
C VAL A 69 -1.55 6.19 -8.73
N ARG A 70 -0.23 6.38 -8.78
CA ARG A 70 0.52 7.16 -7.77
C ARG A 70 0.06 8.63 -7.74
N ALA A 71 -0.12 9.25 -8.91
CA ALA A 71 -0.61 10.62 -9.01
C ALA A 71 -2.03 10.78 -8.42
N LEU A 72 -2.93 9.85 -8.72
CA LEU A 72 -4.29 9.83 -8.16
C LEU A 72 -4.28 9.69 -6.62
N ARG A 73 -3.46 8.76 -6.10
CA ARG A 73 -3.29 8.56 -4.64
C ARG A 73 -2.74 9.81 -3.95
N LEU A 74 -1.79 10.51 -4.57
CA LEU A 74 -1.25 11.78 -4.03
C LEU A 74 -2.30 12.90 -4.03
N ARG A 75 -3.09 13.05 -5.11
CA ARG A 75 -4.22 14.01 -5.17
C ARG A 75 -5.25 13.72 -4.07
N TYR A 76 -5.69 12.46 -3.93
CA TYR A 76 -6.60 12.06 -2.85
C TYR A 76 -6.02 12.33 -1.46
N ALA A 77 -4.75 12.00 -1.22
CA ALA A 77 -4.09 12.25 0.07
C ALA A 77 -3.97 13.75 0.39
N HIS A 78 -3.77 14.61 -0.62
CA HIS A 78 -3.78 16.06 -0.46
C HIS A 78 -5.18 16.58 -0.12
N MET A 79 -6.21 16.21 -0.90
CA MET A 79 -7.61 16.60 -0.63
C MET A 79 -8.11 16.11 0.73
N ARG A 80 -7.73 14.90 1.14
CA ARG A 80 -8.04 14.35 2.48
C ARG A 80 -7.31 15.11 3.60
N LYS A 81 -6.14 15.70 3.33
CA LYS A 81 -5.46 16.59 4.30
C LYS A 81 -6.12 17.96 4.36
N SER A 82 -6.45 18.59 3.24
CA SER A 82 -7.10 19.91 3.22
C SER A 82 -8.51 19.87 3.80
N ALA A 83 -9.33 18.86 3.47
CA ALA A 83 -10.65 18.68 4.09
C ALA A 83 -10.56 18.47 5.61
N ARG A 84 -9.56 17.71 6.09
CA ARG A 84 -9.29 17.55 7.53
C ARG A 84 -8.73 18.80 8.19
N ALA A 85 -8.04 19.68 7.46
CA ALA A 85 -7.65 20.99 7.96
C ALA A 85 -8.87 21.90 8.08
N ALA A 86 -9.74 21.95 7.07
CA ALA A 86 -10.98 22.72 7.08
C ALA A 86 -11.90 22.34 8.25
N MET A 87 -12.21 21.04 8.45
CA MET A 87 -13.00 20.56 9.59
C MET A 87 -12.35 20.89 10.96
N ARG A 88 -11.01 20.97 11.03
CA ARG A 88 -10.32 21.36 12.27
C ARG A 88 -10.34 22.86 12.51
N LEU A 89 -10.30 23.67 11.45
CA LEU A 89 -10.52 25.13 11.54
C LEU A 89 -11.97 25.44 11.94
N GLU A 90 -12.94 24.70 11.40
CA GLU A 90 -14.35 24.77 11.79
C GLU A 90 -14.55 24.44 13.28
N LEU A 91 -13.85 23.42 13.81
CA LEU A 91 -13.85 23.08 15.24
C LEU A 91 -13.24 24.17 16.15
N PHE A 92 -12.38 25.04 15.61
CA PHE A 92 -11.81 26.18 16.35
C PHE A 92 -12.63 27.48 16.20
N LEU A 93 -13.60 27.52 15.28
CA LEU A 93 -14.57 28.61 15.23
C LEU A 93 -15.61 28.43 16.35
N PRO A 94 -16.09 29.51 16.99
CA PRO A 94 -17.24 29.43 17.89
C PRO A 94 -18.44 28.78 17.16
N PRO A 95 -19.19 27.87 17.80
CA PRO A 95 -20.31 27.20 17.15
C PRO A 95 -21.31 28.24 16.65
N GLN A 96 -21.76 28.09 15.39
CA GLN A 96 -22.61 29.07 14.73
C GLN A 96 -23.88 29.30 15.55
N LEU A 97 -24.05 30.52 16.09
CA LEU A 97 -25.13 30.89 17.04
C LEU A 97 -26.55 30.68 16.50
N LYS A 98 -26.68 30.45 15.19
CA LYS A 98 -27.88 29.99 14.51
C LYS A 98 -27.46 28.87 13.55
N PRO A 99 -27.47 27.59 13.94
CA PRO A 99 -27.22 26.51 13.00
C PRO A 99 -28.29 26.58 11.90
N THR A 100 -27.85 26.63 10.64
CA THR A 100 -28.76 26.54 9.50
C THR A 100 -29.51 25.23 9.58
N ARG A 101 -30.85 25.30 9.69
CA ARG A 101 -31.71 24.11 9.61
C ARG A 101 -31.55 23.51 8.23
N ILE A 102 -30.74 22.46 8.12
CA ILE A 102 -30.64 21.64 6.92
C ILE A 102 -32.06 21.13 6.62
N PRO A 103 -32.65 21.44 5.45
CA PRO A 103 -33.97 20.95 5.12
C PRO A 103 -33.95 19.42 4.97
N ASP A 104 -35.08 18.79 5.28
CA ASP A 104 -35.29 17.35 5.04
C ASP A 104 -34.96 17.03 3.57
N PRO A 105 -34.01 16.12 3.27
CA PRO A 105 -33.61 15.83 1.90
C PRO A 105 -34.66 15.02 1.12
N LEU A 106 -35.70 14.51 1.80
CA LEU A 106 -36.81 13.80 1.19
C LEU A 106 -37.98 14.76 0.93
N ASN A 107 -38.54 14.72 -0.28
CA ASN A 107 -39.85 15.32 -0.55
C ASN A 107 -40.95 14.55 0.22
N ARG A 108 -42.08 15.21 0.52
CA ARG A 108 -43.20 14.65 1.31
C ARG A 108 -43.70 13.29 0.79
N GLN A 109 -43.63 13.05 -0.52
CA GLN A 109 -44.03 11.77 -1.12
C GLN A 109 -42.96 10.68 -0.97
N GLU A 110 -41.67 11.05 -1.01
CA GLU A 110 -40.55 10.13 -0.82
C GLU A 110 -40.45 9.73 0.65
N ARG A 111 -40.62 10.70 1.55
CA ARG A 111 -40.83 10.51 2.99
C ARG A 111 -41.89 9.44 3.26
N ARG A 112 -43.11 9.63 2.76
CA ARG A 112 -44.21 8.67 2.91
C ARG A 112 -43.88 7.28 2.38
N ARG A 113 -43.17 7.18 1.24
CA ARG A 113 -42.73 5.89 0.68
C ARG A 113 -41.72 5.19 1.59
N VAL A 114 -40.76 5.93 2.15
CA VAL A 114 -39.79 5.40 3.11
C VAL A 114 -40.49 4.96 4.40
N GLU A 115 -41.43 5.74 4.90
CA GLU A 115 -42.26 5.41 6.07
C GLU A 115 -43.04 4.11 5.84
N THR A 116 -43.76 3.95 4.72
CA THR A 116 -44.47 2.69 4.41
C THR A 116 -43.54 1.49 4.25
N ILE A 117 -42.34 1.67 3.68
CA ILE A 117 -41.34 0.60 3.51
C ILE A 117 -40.69 0.20 4.85
N LEU A 118 -40.69 1.09 5.84
CA LEU A 118 -40.24 0.78 7.20
C LEU A 118 -41.33 0.08 7.99
N GLU A 119 -42.59 0.54 7.89
CA GLU A 119 -43.76 -0.09 8.52
C GLU A 119 -43.96 -1.53 8.02
N GLU A 120 -43.97 -1.76 6.71
CA GLU A 120 -44.02 -3.09 6.07
C GLU A 120 -42.91 -4.05 6.57
N LYS A 121 -41.78 -3.50 7.04
CA LYS A 121 -40.62 -4.26 7.53
C LYS A 121 -40.56 -4.42 9.04
N VAL A 122 -41.49 -3.85 9.80
CA VAL A 122 -41.63 -4.11 11.24
C VAL A 122 -42.34 -5.44 11.48
N ASP A 123 -43.31 -5.81 10.63
CA ASP A 123 -44.05 -7.08 10.74
C ASP A 123 -43.19 -8.31 10.39
N GLY A 124 -42.16 -8.15 9.55
CA GLY A 124 -41.18 -9.19 9.24
C GLY A 124 -39.91 -9.05 10.08
N SER A 125 -39.78 -9.81 11.17
CA SER A 125 -38.68 -9.66 12.13
C SER A 125 -37.28 -9.82 11.52
N ILE A 126 -36.62 -8.70 11.23
CA ILE A 126 -35.27 -8.61 10.62
C ILE A 126 -34.17 -9.26 11.49
N PHE A 127 -34.40 -9.43 12.79
CA PHE A 127 -33.47 -10.05 13.73
C PHE A 127 -34.07 -11.34 14.33
N PRO A 128 -33.40 -12.51 14.21
CA PRO A 128 -33.72 -13.66 15.04
C PRO A 128 -33.36 -13.35 16.51
N ARG A 129 -34.06 -14.03 17.43
CA ARG A 129 -33.77 -14.03 18.87
C ARG A 129 -32.78 -15.13 19.23
#